data_AF-A0A2R8PA09-F1
#
_entry.id   AF-A0A2R8PA09-F1
#
_cell.length_a   1.000
_cell.length_b   1.000
_cell.length_c   1.000
_cell.angle_alpha   90.00
_cell.angle_beta   90.00
_cell.angle_gamma   90.00
#
_symmetry.space_group_name_H-M   'P 1'
#
loop_
_entity.id
_entity.type
_entity.pdbx_description
1 polymer ?
#
loop_
_entity_poly.entity_id
_entity_poly.type
_entity_poly.pdbx_seq_one_letter_code
_entity_poly.pdbx_strand_id
1 'polypeptide(L)'
;MGNTIRALVAFIPADRCQNYVVRDLREMPLDKMVDLSGSQLRRFPVHVCSFRELVKLYLSNNHLNSLPLELGQLQNLQILALDFNNFKALPQVVCTLKQLCILYLGNNKLCDLPSELNLLQNLRTLWIEANCLTQLPDVVCELSLLKTLHAGSNALRLLPGQLRHLQELRTIWLSGNRLTDFPAVLLHMPFLEVIDVDRNSIHYFPSLAHLSSLKLVIYDHNPCRNAPKVAKGVRRVGRWAEETPEPDPRKARRYALVREESQEPQAPAPPLPLPPTNS
;
A
#
# COMPACT_ATOMS: atom_id res chain seq x y z
N MET A 1 11.97 -25.50 -21.08
CA MET A 1 11.37 -25.23 -19.75
C MET A 1 12.51 -25.01 -18.76
N GLY A 2 12.54 -23.83 -18.13
CA GLY A 2 13.22 -23.53 -16.86
C GLY A 2 14.70 -23.89 -16.69
N ASN A 3 15.62 -23.01 -17.10
CA ASN A 3 16.97 -22.98 -16.52
C ASN A 3 17.01 -21.97 -15.37
N THR A 4 16.68 -22.44 -14.17
CA THR A 4 17.02 -21.76 -12.92
C THR A 4 18.46 -22.10 -12.57
N ILE A 5 19.40 -21.17 -12.80
CA ILE A 5 20.77 -21.31 -12.32
C ILE A 5 20.74 -21.10 -10.79
N ARG A 6 20.79 -22.20 -10.05
CA ARG A 6 21.10 -22.22 -8.62
C ARG A 6 22.62 -22.17 -8.45
N ALA A 7 23.16 -21.03 -8.04
CA ALA A 7 24.58 -20.92 -7.68
C ALA A 7 24.78 -21.30 -6.21
N LEU A 8 25.68 -22.26 -5.96
CA LEU A 8 26.12 -22.68 -4.63
C LEU A 8 26.83 -21.54 -3.88
N VAL A 9 26.46 -21.35 -2.61
CA VAL A 9 27.10 -20.41 -1.69
C VAL A 9 28.37 -21.05 -1.11
N ALA A 10 29.53 -20.68 -1.63
CA ALA A 10 30.81 -20.87 -0.96
C ALA A 10 31.20 -19.57 -0.25
N PHE A 11 31.66 -19.69 1.00
CA PHE A 11 32.07 -18.57 1.85
C PHE A 11 33.34 -17.91 1.26
N ILE A 12 33.16 -16.86 0.46
CA ILE A 12 34.25 -16.15 -0.24
C ILE A 12 34.26 -14.67 0.20
N PRO A 13 35.42 -14.06 0.47
CA PRO A 13 35.53 -12.66 0.91
C PRO A 13 34.88 -11.68 -0.08
N ALA A 14 34.21 -10.65 0.44
CA ALA A 14 33.29 -9.76 -0.29
C ALA A 14 33.83 -9.12 -1.59
N ASP A 15 35.14 -8.83 -1.67
CA ASP A 15 35.76 -8.24 -2.87
C ASP A 15 35.91 -9.25 -4.03
N ARG A 16 35.98 -10.55 -3.72
CA ARG A 16 35.98 -11.61 -4.73
C ARG A 16 34.57 -11.89 -5.26
N CYS A 17 33.52 -11.78 -4.43
CA CYS A 17 32.14 -11.97 -4.87
C CYS A 17 31.66 -10.91 -5.88
N GLN A 18 32.02 -9.63 -5.69
CA GLN A 18 31.68 -8.57 -6.66
C GLN A 18 32.21 -8.88 -8.06
N ASN A 19 33.40 -9.45 -8.15
CA ASN A 19 33.99 -9.85 -9.43
C ASN A 19 33.32 -11.10 -10.01
N TYR A 20 32.89 -12.07 -9.20
CA TYR A 20 32.29 -13.31 -9.71
C TYR A 20 30.86 -13.11 -10.24
N VAL A 21 30.00 -12.38 -9.52
CA VAL A 21 28.58 -12.22 -9.93
C VAL A 21 28.44 -11.44 -11.24
N VAL A 22 29.37 -10.52 -11.52
CA VAL A 22 29.31 -9.61 -12.68
C VAL A 22 30.16 -10.11 -13.85
N ARG A 23 31.25 -10.85 -13.62
CA ARG A 23 32.11 -11.37 -14.71
C ARG A 23 31.40 -12.39 -15.60
N ASP A 24 30.35 -13.04 -15.11
CA ASP A 24 29.53 -13.98 -15.89
C ASP A 24 28.49 -13.26 -16.78
N LEU A 25 28.16 -12.00 -16.48
CA LEU A 25 27.31 -11.15 -17.32
C LEU A 25 28.15 -10.53 -18.46
N ARG A 26 28.67 -11.36 -19.36
CA ARG A 26 29.33 -10.86 -20.59
C ARG A 26 28.33 -10.52 -21.70
N GLU A 27 27.14 -11.09 -21.63
CA GLU A 27 26.08 -10.94 -22.62
C GLU A 27 24.80 -10.44 -21.97
N MET A 28 24.00 -9.71 -22.74
CA MET A 28 22.70 -9.22 -22.30
C MET A 28 21.75 -10.40 -22.06
N PRO A 29 21.10 -10.50 -20.88
CA PRO A 29 20.12 -11.54 -20.64
C PRO A 29 18.89 -11.34 -21.55
N LEU A 30 18.36 -12.45 -22.10
CA LEU A 30 17.24 -12.44 -23.06
C LEU A 30 15.97 -11.78 -22.50
N ASP A 31 15.74 -11.90 -21.20
CA ASP A 31 14.61 -11.31 -20.48
C ASP A 31 14.85 -9.85 -20.08
N LYS A 32 16.02 -9.27 -20.42
CA LYS A 32 16.42 -7.89 -20.12
C LYS A 32 16.29 -7.59 -18.62
N MET A 33 16.52 -8.60 -17.79
CA MET A 33 16.42 -8.53 -16.34
C MET A 33 17.74 -8.94 -15.71
N VAL A 34 18.18 -8.17 -14.72
CA VAL A 34 19.34 -8.49 -13.91
C VAL A 34 18.91 -8.48 -12.45
N ASP A 35 19.12 -9.59 -11.76
CA ASP A 35 18.89 -9.73 -10.33
C ASP A 35 20.21 -9.94 -9.60
N LEU A 36 20.51 -8.99 -8.72
CA LEU A 36 21.70 -8.95 -7.87
C LEU A 36 21.29 -8.82 -6.39
N SER A 37 20.05 -9.22 -6.07
CA SER A 37 19.52 -9.14 -4.72
C SER A 37 20.25 -10.11 -3.78
N GLY A 38 20.43 -9.74 -2.51
CA GLY A 38 21.08 -10.61 -1.52
C GLY A 38 22.59 -10.82 -1.71
N SER A 39 23.21 -10.14 -2.66
CA SER A 39 24.63 -10.33 -3.03
C SER A 39 25.62 -9.62 -2.09
N GLN A 40 25.14 -9.07 -0.97
CA GLN A 40 25.96 -8.35 0.04
C GLN A 40 26.76 -7.18 -0.56
N LEU A 41 26.24 -6.56 -1.62
CA LEU A 41 26.93 -5.51 -2.37
C LEU A 41 27.07 -4.24 -1.53
N ARG A 42 28.31 -3.79 -1.30
CA ARG A 42 28.60 -2.47 -0.70
C ARG A 42 28.69 -1.36 -1.73
N ARG A 43 28.93 -1.72 -2.99
CA ARG A 43 29.03 -0.80 -4.14
C ARG A 43 28.28 -1.39 -5.32
N PHE A 44 27.70 -0.51 -6.13
CA PHE A 44 27.02 -0.90 -7.35
C PHE A 44 28.03 -1.41 -8.39
N PRO A 45 27.75 -2.52 -9.10
CA PRO A 45 28.59 -3.02 -10.18
C PRO A 45 28.37 -2.26 -11.49
N VAL A 46 29.21 -1.26 -11.75
CA VAL A 46 29.06 -0.31 -12.87
C VAL A 46 28.93 -0.98 -14.24
N HIS A 47 29.48 -2.18 -14.44
CA HIS A 47 29.36 -2.93 -15.70
C HIS A 47 27.91 -3.22 -16.09
N VAL A 48 26.97 -3.34 -15.13
CA VAL A 48 25.54 -3.53 -15.42
C VAL A 48 24.97 -2.36 -16.23
N CYS A 49 25.53 -1.15 -16.08
CA CYS A 49 25.11 0.02 -16.84
C CYS A 49 25.41 -0.09 -18.35
N SER A 50 26.26 -1.03 -18.77
CA SER A 50 26.53 -1.29 -20.18
C SER A 50 25.33 -1.92 -20.91
N PHE A 51 24.41 -2.53 -20.15
CA PHE A 51 23.21 -3.18 -20.67
C PHE A 51 22.09 -2.16 -20.96
N ARG A 52 22.23 -1.38 -22.04
CA ARG A 52 21.28 -0.29 -22.37
C ARG A 52 19.84 -0.73 -22.66
N GLU A 53 19.61 -1.99 -22.98
CA GLU A 53 18.27 -2.55 -23.17
C GLU A 53 17.65 -3.12 -21.89
N LEU A 54 18.31 -2.99 -20.74
CA LEU A 54 17.81 -3.53 -19.48
C LEU A 54 16.46 -2.88 -19.11
N VAL A 55 15.49 -3.72 -18.78
CA VAL A 55 14.13 -3.33 -18.41
C VAL A 55 13.92 -3.46 -16.90
N LYS A 56 14.55 -4.44 -16.25
CA LYS A 56 14.37 -4.72 -14.82
C LYS A 56 15.72 -4.89 -14.12
N LEU A 57 15.89 -4.18 -13.01
CA LEU A 57 17.09 -4.28 -12.18
C LEU A 57 16.70 -4.46 -10.72
N TYR A 58 17.08 -5.59 -10.15
CA TYR A 58 16.84 -5.92 -8.75
C TYR A 58 18.15 -5.89 -7.97
N LEU A 59 18.19 -5.06 -6.94
CA LEU A 59 19.35 -4.83 -6.06
C LEU A 59 18.93 -4.89 -4.59
N SER A 60 17.82 -5.56 -4.29
CA SER A 60 17.26 -5.60 -2.94
C SER A 60 18.14 -6.41 -1.99
N ASN A 61 18.07 -6.15 -0.69
CA ASN A 61 18.83 -6.88 0.34
C ASN A 61 20.36 -6.83 0.10
N ASN A 62 20.89 -5.61 -0.05
CA ASN A 62 22.30 -5.32 -0.20
C ASN A 62 22.73 -4.24 0.82
N HIS A 63 23.96 -3.75 0.73
CA HIS A 63 24.50 -2.69 1.60
C HIS A 63 24.76 -1.39 0.83
N LEU A 64 24.02 -1.14 -0.25
CA LEU A 64 24.21 0.03 -1.09
C LEU A 64 23.77 1.30 -0.36
N ASN A 65 24.53 2.37 -0.54
CA ASN A 65 24.22 3.69 -0.01
C ASN A 65 24.29 4.80 -1.07
N SER A 66 24.73 4.45 -2.28
CA SER A 66 24.93 5.34 -3.41
C SER A 66 24.78 4.54 -4.71
N LEU A 67 24.45 5.25 -5.79
CA LEU A 67 24.35 4.71 -7.14
C LEU A 67 25.25 5.53 -8.06
N PRO A 68 25.92 4.90 -9.04
CA PRO A 68 26.83 5.57 -9.95
C PRO A 68 26.04 6.38 -10.99
N LEU A 69 26.65 7.42 -11.55
CA LEU A 69 26.02 8.29 -12.56
C LEU A 69 25.71 7.52 -13.85
N GLU A 70 26.49 6.50 -14.14
CA GLU A 70 26.34 5.58 -15.26
C GLU A 70 24.99 4.84 -15.23
N LEU A 71 24.33 4.73 -14.07
CA LEU A 71 22.99 4.15 -13.99
C LEU A 71 22.00 4.90 -14.89
N GLY A 72 22.20 6.21 -15.08
CA GLY A 72 21.41 7.04 -15.98
C GLY A 72 21.49 6.63 -17.46
N GLN A 73 22.38 5.73 -17.85
CA GLN A 73 22.43 5.18 -19.21
C GLN A 73 21.32 4.15 -19.49
N LEU A 74 20.68 3.60 -18.45
CA LEU A 74 19.64 2.58 -18.54
C LEU A 74 18.26 3.18 -18.85
N GLN A 75 18.15 3.90 -19.97
CA GLN A 75 16.94 4.66 -20.34
C GLN A 75 15.70 3.81 -20.60
N ASN A 76 15.85 2.49 -20.76
CA ASN A 76 14.74 1.54 -20.93
C ASN A 76 14.27 0.90 -19.61
N LEU A 77 14.88 1.26 -18.48
CA LEU A 77 14.57 0.65 -17.20
C LEU A 77 13.16 1.01 -16.74
N GLN A 78 12.33 0.00 -16.52
CA GLN A 78 10.94 0.13 -16.06
C GLN A 78 10.78 -0.27 -14.59
N ILE A 79 11.62 -1.17 -14.08
CA ILE A 79 11.56 -1.64 -12.70
C ILE A 79 12.94 -1.51 -12.07
N LEU A 80 13.00 -0.81 -10.93
CA LEU A 80 14.20 -0.70 -10.11
C LEU A 80 13.84 -1.05 -8.67
N ALA A 81 14.43 -2.12 -8.15
CA ALA A 81 14.26 -2.54 -6.76
C ALA A 81 15.52 -2.29 -5.95
N LEU A 82 15.40 -1.47 -4.91
CA LEU A 82 16.48 -1.06 -4.00
C LEU A 82 16.08 -1.29 -2.53
N ASP A 83 15.12 -2.17 -2.28
CA ASP A 83 14.66 -2.46 -0.91
C ASP A 83 15.78 -3.01 -0.05
N PHE A 84 15.69 -2.84 1.27
CA PHE A 84 16.64 -3.41 2.23
C PHE A 84 18.09 -3.02 1.87
N ASN A 85 18.34 -1.71 1.78
CA ASN A 85 19.65 -1.13 1.56
C ASN A 85 19.89 -0.03 2.61
N ASN A 86 20.95 0.77 2.44
CA ASN A 86 21.38 1.80 3.39
C ASN A 86 21.26 3.22 2.82
N PHE A 87 20.32 3.46 1.89
CA PHE A 87 20.13 4.78 1.30
C PHE A 87 19.57 5.77 2.32
N LYS A 88 20.28 6.88 2.53
CA LYS A 88 19.83 8.01 3.36
C LYS A 88 19.03 9.05 2.57
N ALA A 89 19.27 9.10 1.26
CA ALA A 89 18.55 9.89 0.28
C ALA A 89 18.48 9.10 -1.03
N LEU A 90 17.46 9.35 -1.84
CA LEU A 90 17.36 8.78 -3.18
C LEU A 90 18.41 9.46 -4.09
N PRO A 91 19.34 8.72 -4.71
CA PRO A 91 20.30 9.32 -5.63
C PRO A 91 19.60 9.96 -6.83
N GLN A 92 19.95 11.21 -7.16
CA GLN A 92 19.33 11.97 -8.27
C GLN A 92 19.44 11.25 -9.63
N VAL A 93 20.44 10.40 -9.82
CA VAL A 93 20.57 9.58 -11.04
C VAL A 93 19.33 8.70 -11.29
N VAL A 94 18.63 8.24 -10.24
CA VAL A 94 17.39 7.46 -10.40
C VAL A 94 16.30 8.29 -11.08
N CYS A 95 16.25 9.60 -10.79
CA CYS A 95 15.29 10.52 -11.38
C CYS A 95 15.51 10.76 -12.89
N THR A 96 16.66 10.34 -13.43
CA THR A 96 16.94 10.43 -14.88
C THR A 96 16.32 9.29 -15.69
N LEU A 97 15.79 8.26 -15.04
CA LEU A 97 15.25 7.04 -15.66
C LEU A 97 13.77 7.23 -16.04
N LYS A 98 13.51 7.99 -17.11
CA LYS A 98 12.15 8.44 -17.48
C LYS A 98 11.14 7.34 -17.78
N GLN A 99 11.59 6.12 -18.10
CA GLN A 99 10.73 4.96 -18.36
C GLN A 99 10.36 4.18 -17.10
N LEU A 100 10.85 4.60 -15.93
CA LEU A 100 10.61 3.89 -14.68
C LEU A 100 9.13 3.90 -14.31
N CYS A 101 8.57 2.70 -14.17
CA CYS A 101 7.18 2.46 -13.82
C CYS A 101 7.02 2.01 -12.36
N ILE A 102 8.01 1.29 -11.84
CA ILE A 102 8.00 0.73 -10.48
C ILE A 102 9.33 1.02 -9.82
N LEU A 103 9.26 1.68 -8.65
CA LEU A 103 10.43 2.00 -7.83
C LEU A 103 10.21 1.46 -6.42
N TYR A 104 11.06 0.52 -6.01
CA TYR A 104 11.07 0.01 -4.65
C TYR A 104 12.26 0.56 -3.86
N LEU A 105 11.97 1.18 -2.72
CA LEU A 105 12.90 1.83 -1.79
C LEU A 105 12.57 1.48 -0.34
N GLY A 106 11.82 0.41 -0.10
CA GLY A 106 11.42 -0.01 1.23
C GLY A 106 12.62 -0.40 2.10
N ASN A 107 12.47 -0.31 3.42
CA ASN A 107 13.53 -0.70 4.37
C ASN A 107 14.88 -0.01 4.07
N ASN A 108 14.86 1.31 3.97
CA ASN A 108 16.04 2.16 3.83
C ASN A 108 16.07 3.19 4.97
N LYS A 109 16.85 4.26 4.84
CA LYS A 109 16.97 5.34 5.83
C LYS A 109 16.59 6.69 5.24
N LEU A 110 15.64 6.70 4.30
CA LEU A 110 15.21 7.91 3.60
C LEU A 110 14.46 8.83 4.56
N CYS A 111 14.93 10.06 4.71
CA CYS A 111 14.24 11.10 5.46
C CYS A 111 13.44 12.06 4.57
N ASP A 112 13.74 12.07 3.26
CA ASP A 112 13.08 12.90 2.25
C ASP A 112 13.26 12.28 0.85
N LEU A 113 12.56 12.82 -0.15
CA LEU A 113 12.69 12.48 -1.57
C LEU A 113 13.06 13.75 -2.37
N PRO A 114 13.99 13.64 -3.35
CA PRO A 114 14.44 14.77 -4.14
C PRO A 114 13.31 15.35 -5.00
N SER A 115 13.34 16.67 -5.25
CA SER A 115 12.37 17.35 -6.13
C SER A 115 12.43 16.84 -7.56
N GLU A 116 13.57 16.33 -8.02
CA GLU A 116 13.71 15.72 -9.34
C GLU A 116 12.90 14.43 -9.50
N LEU A 117 12.32 13.87 -8.44
CA LEU A 117 11.44 12.70 -8.55
C LEU A 117 10.25 12.97 -9.48
N ASN A 118 9.81 14.22 -9.62
CA ASN A 118 8.78 14.61 -10.56
C ASN A 118 9.14 14.34 -12.03
N LEU A 119 10.40 14.09 -12.38
CA LEU A 119 10.80 13.70 -13.73
C LEU A 119 10.32 12.30 -14.10
N LEU A 120 9.98 11.46 -13.11
CA LEU A 120 9.49 10.09 -13.31
C LEU A 120 7.99 10.04 -13.61
N GLN A 121 7.59 10.69 -14.70
CA GLN A 121 6.17 10.84 -15.08
C GLN A 121 5.46 9.53 -15.43
N ASN A 122 6.20 8.45 -15.69
CA ASN A 122 5.66 7.11 -15.93
C ASN A 122 5.49 6.26 -14.67
N LEU A 123 5.85 6.77 -13.49
CA LEU A 123 5.84 6.00 -12.26
C LEU A 123 4.41 5.67 -11.84
N ARG A 124 4.11 4.37 -11.75
CA ARG A 124 2.81 3.82 -11.35
C ARG A 124 2.83 3.27 -9.93
N THR A 125 3.99 2.84 -9.45
CA THR A 125 4.15 2.22 -8.14
C THR A 125 5.39 2.75 -7.45
N LEU A 126 5.21 3.29 -6.24
CA LEU A 126 6.28 3.79 -5.38
C LEU A 126 6.21 3.09 -4.02
N TRP A 127 7.28 2.40 -3.65
CA TRP A 127 7.42 1.75 -2.35
C TRP A 127 8.49 2.45 -1.52
N ILE A 128 8.07 3.11 -0.44
CA ILE A 128 8.92 3.86 0.50
C ILE A 128 8.62 3.45 1.95
N GLU A 129 8.04 2.28 2.14
CA GLU A 129 7.76 1.68 3.45
C GLU A 129 9.03 1.51 4.30
N ALA A 130 8.92 1.56 5.63
CA ALA A 130 10.03 1.31 6.54
C ALA A 130 11.23 2.23 6.26
N ASN A 131 10.95 3.53 6.24
CA ASN A 131 11.93 4.61 6.11
C ASN A 131 11.78 5.59 7.29
N CYS A 132 12.40 6.76 7.21
CA CYS A 132 12.42 7.78 8.26
C CYS A 132 11.63 9.04 7.87
N LEU A 133 10.63 8.93 6.99
CA LEU A 133 9.83 10.06 6.52
C LEU A 133 8.93 10.58 7.64
N THR A 134 9.05 11.87 7.96
CA THR A 134 8.18 12.55 8.94
C THR A 134 6.98 13.23 8.28
N GLN A 135 7.12 13.55 7.00
CA GLN A 135 6.09 14.09 6.11
C GLN A 135 6.21 13.39 4.75
N LEU A 136 5.11 13.32 4.01
CA LEU A 136 5.14 12.84 2.63
C LEU A 136 5.53 14.03 1.74
N PRO A 137 6.65 13.97 1.01
CA PRO A 137 7.13 15.09 0.21
C PRO A 137 6.13 15.49 -0.89
N ASP A 138 5.97 16.80 -1.13
CA ASP A 138 5.01 17.33 -2.11
C ASP A 138 5.27 16.81 -3.53
N VAL A 139 6.53 16.51 -3.85
CA VAL A 139 6.93 15.92 -5.14
C VAL A 139 6.21 14.60 -5.46
N VAL A 140 5.80 13.82 -4.44
CA VAL A 140 5.00 12.60 -4.64
C VAL A 140 3.62 12.94 -5.22
N CYS A 141 3.07 14.12 -4.91
CA CYS A 141 1.79 14.59 -5.42
C CYS A 141 1.85 15.05 -6.89
N GLU A 142 3.06 15.21 -7.46
CA GLU A 142 3.27 15.56 -8.86
C GLU A 142 3.32 14.34 -9.80
N LEU A 143 3.32 13.11 -9.24
CA LEU A 143 3.38 11.86 -9.98
C LEU A 143 2.00 11.44 -10.49
N SER A 144 1.50 12.14 -11.50
CA SER A 144 0.11 12.02 -11.99
C SER A 144 -0.37 10.60 -12.35
N LEU A 145 0.52 9.71 -12.78
CA LEU A 145 0.21 8.32 -13.15
C LEU A 145 0.34 7.31 -11.99
N LEU A 146 0.63 7.78 -10.77
CA LEU A 146 0.83 6.92 -9.61
C LEU A 146 -0.47 6.22 -9.22
N LYS A 147 -0.47 4.89 -9.26
CA LYS A 147 -1.60 4.03 -8.91
C LYS A 147 -1.46 3.45 -7.51
N THR A 148 -0.23 3.22 -7.07
CA THR A 148 0.08 2.54 -5.83
C THR A 148 1.18 3.25 -5.07
N LEU A 149 0.86 3.63 -3.83
CA LEU A 149 1.81 4.24 -2.90
C LEU A 149 1.88 3.41 -1.61
N HIS A 150 3.05 2.84 -1.34
CA HIS A 150 3.37 2.20 -0.06
C HIS A 150 4.27 3.10 0.76
N ALA A 151 3.73 3.71 1.81
CA ALA A 151 4.45 4.59 2.73
C ALA A 151 4.25 4.18 4.20
N GLY A 152 4.02 2.88 4.44
CA GLY A 152 3.89 2.34 5.79
C GLY A 152 5.20 2.38 6.60
N SER A 153 5.13 2.08 7.89
CA SER A 153 6.27 2.00 8.81
C SER A 153 7.20 3.22 8.74
N ASN A 154 6.63 4.43 8.68
CA ASN A 154 7.36 5.70 8.68
C ASN A 154 6.97 6.51 9.93
N ALA A 155 7.28 7.81 9.98
CA ALA A 155 6.90 8.72 11.05
C ALA A 155 5.89 9.79 10.58
N LEU A 156 5.08 9.48 9.55
CA LEU A 156 4.14 10.43 8.95
C LEU A 156 3.08 10.85 9.98
N ARG A 157 2.92 12.16 10.16
CA ARG A 157 1.87 12.74 11.03
C ARG A 157 0.67 13.28 10.25
N LEU A 158 0.91 13.69 9.01
CA LEU A 158 -0.04 14.36 8.13
C LEU A 158 0.20 13.84 6.70
N LEU A 159 -0.81 13.98 5.84
CA LEU A 159 -0.63 13.91 4.39
C LEU A 159 -0.82 15.31 3.78
N PRO A 160 -0.07 15.69 2.74
CA PRO A 160 -0.24 16.95 2.06
C PRO A 160 -1.61 17.02 1.37
N GLY A 161 -2.23 18.21 1.38
CA GLY A 161 -3.53 18.42 0.73
C GLY A 161 -3.48 18.24 -0.79
N GLN A 162 -2.29 18.41 -1.38
CA GLN A 162 -1.98 18.24 -2.79
C GLN A 162 -2.08 16.77 -3.24
N LEU A 163 -2.13 15.81 -2.31
CA LEU A 163 -2.27 14.38 -2.64
C LEU A 163 -3.54 14.09 -3.47
N ARG A 164 -4.56 14.96 -3.36
CA ARG A 164 -5.77 14.93 -4.19
C ARG A 164 -5.51 15.06 -5.70
N HIS A 165 -4.33 15.53 -6.12
CA HIS A 165 -3.97 15.64 -7.53
C HIS A 165 -3.67 14.26 -8.16
N LEU A 166 -3.43 13.23 -7.36
CA LEU A 166 -3.19 11.86 -7.83
C LEU A 166 -4.50 11.16 -8.21
N GLN A 167 -5.06 11.53 -9.36
CA GLN A 167 -6.34 11.01 -9.87
C GLN A 167 -6.29 9.51 -10.24
N GLU A 168 -5.10 9.00 -10.53
CA GLU A 168 -4.88 7.58 -10.84
C GLU A 168 -4.63 6.72 -9.60
N LEU A 169 -4.52 7.30 -8.40
CA LEU A 169 -4.22 6.54 -7.19
C LEU A 169 -5.39 5.61 -6.85
N ARG A 170 -5.08 4.31 -6.72
CA ARG A 170 -6.03 3.25 -6.36
C ARG A 170 -5.73 2.67 -5.00
N THR A 171 -4.46 2.57 -4.62
CA THR A 171 -4.07 1.90 -3.37
C THR A 171 -3.07 2.74 -2.60
N ILE A 172 -3.37 2.98 -1.33
CA ILE A 172 -2.48 3.71 -0.42
C ILE A 172 -2.28 2.92 0.88
N TRP A 173 -1.02 2.69 1.23
CA TRP A 173 -0.63 1.98 2.43
C TRP A 173 0.15 2.90 3.37
N LEU A 174 -0.43 3.17 4.53
CA LEU A 174 0.07 4.10 5.55
C LEU A 174 0.17 3.41 6.92
N SER A 175 0.18 2.07 6.95
CA SER A 175 0.28 1.31 8.19
C SER A 175 1.50 1.74 9.02
N GLY A 176 1.46 1.69 10.35
CA GLY A 176 2.66 1.91 11.17
C GLY A 176 3.22 3.33 11.11
N ASN A 177 2.37 4.35 10.98
CA ASN A 177 2.74 5.77 11.01
C ASN A 177 2.27 6.44 12.31
N ARG A 178 2.26 7.77 12.36
CA ARG A 178 1.89 8.58 13.54
C ARG A 178 0.69 9.48 13.26
N LEU A 179 -0.23 9.04 12.40
CA LEU A 179 -1.45 9.80 12.05
C LEU A 179 -2.38 9.84 13.28
N THR A 180 -2.72 11.04 13.75
CA THR A 180 -3.65 11.24 14.90
C THR A 180 -5.11 11.29 14.47
N ASP A 181 -5.35 11.69 13.23
CA ASP A 181 -6.66 11.84 12.61
C ASP A 181 -6.66 11.16 11.25
N PHE A 182 -7.83 10.71 10.81
CA PHE A 182 -7.95 10.19 9.46
C PHE A 182 -7.65 11.31 8.44
N PRO A 183 -6.75 11.10 7.47
CA PRO A 183 -6.40 12.15 6.52
C PRO A 183 -7.58 12.57 5.64
N ALA A 184 -8.11 13.78 5.88
CA ALA A 184 -9.29 14.29 5.18
C ALA A 184 -9.11 14.39 3.65
N VAL A 185 -7.87 14.49 3.17
CA VAL A 185 -7.55 14.47 1.74
C VAL A 185 -8.03 13.19 1.05
N LEU A 186 -7.98 12.05 1.73
CA LEU A 186 -8.40 10.75 1.17
C LEU A 186 -9.92 10.67 0.96
N LEU A 187 -10.71 11.49 1.68
CA LEU A 187 -12.17 11.57 1.48
C LEU A 187 -12.54 12.17 0.12
N HIS A 188 -11.60 12.89 -0.51
CA HIS A 188 -11.80 13.57 -1.79
C HIS A 188 -11.20 12.77 -2.97
N MET A 189 -10.85 11.50 -2.76
CA MET A 189 -10.20 10.64 -3.76
C MET A 189 -11.11 9.43 -4.09
N PRO A 190 -12.13 9.60 -4.95
CA PRO A 190 -13.21 8.62 -5.14
C PRO A 190 -12.78 7.30 -5.82
N PHE A 191 -11.59 7.28 -6.43
CA PHE A 191 -11.04 6.11 -7.11
C PHE A 191 -10.17 5.22 -6.21
N LEU A 192 -10.01 5.57 -4.93
CA LEU A 192 -9.29 4.71 -3.98
C LEU A 192 -10.05 3.40 -3.77
N GLU A 193 -9.36 2.30 -4.01
CA GLU A 193 -9.81 0.92 -3.83
C GLU A 193 -9.33 0.33 -2.50
N VAL A 194 -8.11 0.68 -2.08
CA VAL A 194 -7.50 0.16 -0.86
C VAL A 194 -6.91 1.31 -0.04
N ILE A 195 -7.34 1.38 1.22
CA ILE A 195 -6.78 2.30 2.22
C ILE A 195 -6.31 1.46 3.42
N ASP A 196 -5.01 1.45 3.67
CA ASP A 196 -4.44 0.90 4.89
C ASP A 196 -3.91 2.03 5.78
N VAL A 197 -4.45 2.14 6.98
CA VAL A 197 -4.05 3.05 8.06
C VAL A 197 -3.88 2.29 9.38
N ASP A 198 -3.63 0.97 9.33
CA ASP A 198 -3.33 0.12 10.49
C ASP A 198 -2.19 0.71 11.34
N ARG A 199 -2.14 0.40 12.64
CA ARG A 199 -1.02 0.80 13.53
C ARG A 199 -0.69 2.30 13.45
N ASN A 200 -1.71 3.14 13.59
CA ASN A 200 -1.58 4.59 13.72
C ASN A 200 -2.18 5.06 15.06
N SER A 201 -2.30 6.37 15.24
CA SER A 201 -2.89 6.98 16.43
C SER A 201 -4.28 7.59 16.16
N ILE A 202 -5.03 7.05 15.19
CA ILE A 202 -6.31 7.62 14.76
C ILE A 202 -7.38 7.39 15.82
N HIS A 203 -7.97 8.47 16.32
CA HIS A 203 -9.02 8.42 17.35
C HIS A 203 -10.44 8.33 16.80
N TYR A 204 -10.68 8.87 15.61
CA TYR A 204 -12.01 8.92 14.99
C TYR A 204 -11.93 8.64 13.50
N PHE A 205 -12.84 7.80 13.02
CA PHE A 205 -12.99 7.50 11.60
C PHE A 205 -14.22 8.18 11.00
N PRO A 206 -14.07 8.94 9.90
CA PRO A 206 -15.20 9.51 9.17
C PRO A 206 -15.98 8.42 8.40
N SER A 207 -17.11 8.82 7.81
CA SER A 207 -17.80 7.97 6.84
C SER A 207 -17.00 7.89 5.54
N LEU A 208 -16.77 6.67 5.07
CA LEU A 208 -16.14 6.33 3.78
C LEU A 208 -17.17 5.78 2.78
N ALA A 209 -18.47 5.78 3.14
CA ALA A 209 -19.52 5.19 2.31
C ALA A 209 -19.71 5.85 0.94
N HIS A 210 -19.24 7.09 0.76
CA HIS A 210 -19.28 7.80 -0.53
C HIS A 210 -18.13 7.42 -1.47
N LEU A 211 -17.09 6.71 -0.98
CA LEU A 211 -16.00 6.21 -1.81
C LEU A 211 -16.46 4.95 -2.56
N SER A 212 -17.08 5.16 -3.72
CA SER A 212 -17.73 4.09 -4.50
C SER A 212 -16.78 3.00 -5.01
N SER A 213 -15.50 3.33 -5.19
CA SER A 213 -14.48 2.38 -5.65
C SER A 213 -13.81 1.59 -4.52
N LEU A 214 -14.08 1.96 -3.26
CA LEU A 214 -13.39 1.38 -2.10
C LEU A 214 -13.78 -0.10 -1.97
N LYS A 215 -12.77 -0.97 -1.89
CA LYS A 215 -12.92 -2.43 -1.73
C LYS A 215 -12.43 -2.89 -0.38
N LEU A 216 -11.39 -2.24 0.15
CA LEU A 216 -10.74 -2.65 1.38
C LEU A 216 -10.32 -1.42 2.22
N VAL A 217 -10.69 -1.43 3.49
CA VAL A 217 -10.12 -0.53 4.49
C VAL A 217 -9.52 -1.33 5.65
N ILE A 218 -8.25 -1.10 5.92
CA ILE A 218 -7.50 -1.68 7.03
C ILE A 218 -7.23 -0.54 8.01
N TYR A 219 -7.69 -0.67 9.25
CA TYR A 219 -7.62 0.40 10.24
C TYR A 219 -7.36 -0.12 11.66
N ASP A 220 -6.90 -1.37 11.77
CA ASP A 220 -6.64 -2.00 13.06
C ASP A 220 -5.54 -1.26 13.85
N HIS A 221 -5.32 -1.66 15.11
CA HIS A 221 -4.28 -1.12 15.97
C HIS A 221 -4.24 0.42 16.04
N ASN A 222 -5.42 1.05 15.97
CA ASN A 222 -5.63 2.47 16.22
C ASN A 222 -6.46 2.65 17.51
N PRO A 223 -6.20 3.67 18.34
CA PRO A 223 -7.00 4.00 19.53
C PRO A 223 -8.36 4.66 19.16
N CYS A 224 -9.00 4.14 18.11
CA CYS A 224 -10.24 4.67 17.57
C CYS A 224 -11.44 4.34 18.46
N ARG A 225 -12.40 5.27 18.52
CA ARG A 225 -13.65 5.14 19.28
C ARG A 225 -14.81 4.60 18.43
N ASN A 226 -14.62 4.50 17.12
CA ASN A 226 -15.62 4.04 16.17
C ASN A 226 -14.95 3.33 14.98
N ALA A 227 -15.69 2.45 14.33
CA ALA A 227 -15.32 1.93 13.02
C ALA A 227 -15.71 2.92 11.89
N PRO A 228 -14.96 2.93 10.77
CA PRO A 228 -15.35 3.65 9.57
C PRO A 228 -16.65 3.07 9.01
N LYS A 229 -17.62 3.94 8.71
CA LYS A 229 -18.83 3.55 7.97
C LYS A 229 -18.46 3.40 6.50
N VAL A 230 -18.72 2.24 5.92
CA VAL A 230 -18.37 1.90 4.53
C VAL A 230 -19.61 1.49 3.73
N ALA A 231 -19.52 1.53 2.41
CA ALA A 231 -20.58 1.04 1.53
C ALA A 231 -20.74 -0.49 1.62
N LYS A 232 -21.85 -1.02 1.10
CA LYS A 232 -22.09 -2.47 1.06
C LYS A 232 -21.05 -3.14 0.16
N GLY A 233 -20.44 -4.23 0.63
CA GLY A 233 -19.42 -4.99 -0.11
C GLY A 233 -17.98 -4.56 0.15
N VAL A 234 -17.75 -3.45 0.87
CA VAL A 234 -16.41 -3.04 1.29
C VAL A 234 -15.93 -3.91 2.44
N ARG A 235 -14.76 -4.53 2.29
CA ARG A 235 -14.12 -5.31 3.34
C ARG A 235 -13.47 -4.37 4.36
N ARG A 236 -13.76 -4.61 5.64
CA ARG A 236 -13.12 -3.95 6.78
C ARG A 236 -12.16 -4.92 7.46
N VAL A 237 -10.99 -4.43 7.86
CA VAL A 237 -10.04 -5.17 8.69
C VAL A 237 -9.66 -4.31 9.89
N GLY A 238 -10.11 -4.73 11.07
CA GLY A 238 -9.87 -4.06 12.34
C GLY A 238 -10.98 -4.31 13.36
N ARG A 239 -10.88 -3.63 14.51
CA ARG A 239 -11.93 -3.69 15.55
C ARG A 239 -13.31 -3.32 14.99
N TRP A 240 -14.34 -4.07 15.40
CA TRP A 240 -15.72 -3.92 14.92
C TRP A 240 -15.93 -4.17 13.41
N ALA A 241 -15.01 -4.87 12.74
CA ALA A 241 -15.15 -5.23 11.33
C ALA A 241 -16.30 -6.23 11.08
N GLU A 242 -16.54 -7.14 12.03
CA GLU A 242 -17.59 -8.16 11.97
C GLU A 242 -18.96 -7.65 12.44
N GLU A 243 -19.00 -6.55 13.21
CA GLU A 243 -20.25 -5.90 13.58
C GLU A 243 -20.85 -5.25 12.33
N THR A 244 -21.78 -5.97 11.69
CA THR A 244 -22.96 -5.34 11.10
C THR A 244 -23.55 -4.41 12.16
N PRO A 245 -24.02 -3.20 11.81
CA PRO A 245 -24.47 -2.23 12.80
C PRO A 245 -25.52 -2.91 13.68
N GLU A 246 -25.14 -3.29 14.90
CA GLU A 246 -26.09 -3.83 15.85
C GLU A 246 -27.15 -2.75 16.05
N PRO A 247 -28.43 -3.10 15.96
CA PRO A 247 -29.48 -2.14 16.25
C PRO A 247 -29.25 -1.67 17.69
N ASP A 248 -29.01 -0.36 17.84
CA ASP A 248 -28.88 0.32 19.13
C ASP A 248 -29.82 -0.34 20.16
N PRO A 249 -29.32 -0.89 21.28
CA PRO A 249 -30.15 -1.60 22.23
C PRO A 249 -31.29 -0.72 22.78
N ARG A 250 -31.15 0.61 22.72
CA ARG A 250 -32.23 1.57 23.03
C ARG A 250 -33.32 1.60 21.95
N LYS A 251 -32.96 1.47 20.66
CA LYS A 251 -33.92 1.28 19.56
C LYS A 251 -34.54 -0.11 19.58
N ALA A 252 -33.76 -1.16 19.85
CA ALA A 252 -34.29 -2.54 19.95
C ALA A 252 -35.34 -2.67 21.06
N ARG A 253 -35.11 -2.06 22.23
CA ARG A 253 -36.12 -1.96 23.29
C ARG A 253 -37.36 -1.18 22.86
N ARG A 254 -37.19 -0.08 22.12
CA ARG A 254 -38.31 0.73 21.62
C ARG A 254 -39.15 -0.04 20.58
N TYR A 255 -38.51 -0.83 19.71
CA TYR A 255 -39.22 -1.72 18.78
C TYR A 255 -39.89 -2.91 19.47
N ALA A 256 -39.32 -3.43 20.56
CA ALA A 256 -39.93 -4.48 21.38
C ALA A 256 -41.18 -3.96 22.12
N LEU A 257 -41.11 -2.78 22.75
CA LEU A 257 -42.24 -2.14 23.42
C LEU A 257 -43.40 -1.84 22.46
N VAL A 258 -43.11 -1.32 21.26
CA VAL A 258 -44.16 -1.07 20.25
C VAL A 258 -44.79 -2.38 19.75
N ARG A 259 -44.04 -3.49 19.74
CA ARG A 259 -44.57 -4.82 19.35
C ARG A 259 -45.48 -5.43 20.42
N GLU A 260 -45.19 -5.18 21.69
CA GLU A 260 -46.06 -5.61 22.81
C GLU A 260 -47.34 -4.77 22.89
N GLU A 261 -47.26 -3.45 22.62
CA GLU A 261 -48.46 -2.58 22.58
C GLU A 261 -49.37 -2.84 21.36
N SER A 262 -48.86 -3.51 20.32
CA SER A 262 -49.64 -3.84 19.11
C SER A 262 -50.34 -5.21 19.18
N GLN A 263 -50.17 -5.98 20.26
CA GLN A 263 -50.91 -7.22 20.48
C GLN A 263 -52.20 -6.91 21.24
N GLU A 264 -53.24 -6.45 20.51
CA GLU A 264 -54.61 -6.52 21.03
C GLU A 264 -54.97 -7.99 21.36
N PRO A 265 -55.59 -8.27 22.50
CA PRO A 265 -56.08 -9.61 22.81
C PRO A 265 -57.17 -9.99 21.79
N GLN A 266 -56.92 -11.03 20.99
CA GLN A 266 -57.94 -11.65 20.16
C GLN A 266 -59.13 -12.05 21.05
N ALA A 267 -60.31 -11.48 20.75
CA ALA A 267 -61.56 -11.86 21.38
C ALA A 267 -61.83 -13.37 21.19
N PRO A 268 -62.40 -14.07 22.20
CA PRO A 268 -62.66 -15.50 22.08
C PRO A 268 -63.70 -15.78 20.99
N ALA A 269 -63.44 -16.82 20.20
CA ALA A 269 -64.33 -17.27 19.12
C ALA A 269 -65.72 -17.65 19.66
N PRO A 270 -66.81 -17.38 18.91
CA PRO A 270 -68.16 -17.74 19.33
C PRO A 270 -68.36 -19.27 19.28
N PRO A 271 -69.20 -19.85 20.16
CA PRO A 271 -69.40 -21.29 20.23
C PRO A 271 -70.17 -21.82 19.01
N LEU A 272 -69.77 -23.02 18.58
CA LEU A 272 -70.36 -23.78 17.47
C LEU A 272 -71.83 -24.19 17.77
N PRO A 273 -72.73 -24.17 16.77
CA PRO A 273 -74.12 -24.60 16.96
C PRO A 273 -74.23 -26.13 17.08
N LEU A 274 -75.09 -26.59 18.00
CA LEU A 274 -75.42 -28.00 18.24
C LEU A 274 -76.16 -28.63 17.04
N PRO A 275 -75.97 -29.94 16.78
CA PRO A 275 -76.63 -30.63 15.67
C PRO A 275 -78.12 -30.92 15.98
N PRO A 276 -78.97 -31.07 14.95
CA PRO A 276 -80.40 -31.31 15.14
C PRO A 276 -80.67 -32.73 15.67
N THR A 277 -81.49 -32.81 16.72
CA THR A 277 -82.05 -34.07 17.21
C THR A 277 -83.20 -34.52 16.31
N ASN A 278 -83.02 -35.67 15.66
CA ASN A 278 -84.08 -36.39 14.95
C ASN A 278 -84.95 -37.14 15.98
N SER A 279 -86.23 -36.78 16.08
CA SER A 279 -87.41 -37.66 16.28
C SER A 279 -88.67 -36.82 16.36
#